data_AF-A0A7S0UP09-F1
#
_entry.id   AF-A0A7S0UP09-F1
#
_cell.length_a   1.000
_cell.length_b   1.000
_cell.length_c   1.000
_cell.angle_alpha   90.00
_cell.angle_beta   90.00
_cell.angle_gamma   90.00
#
_symmetry.space_group_name_H-M   'P 1'
#
loop_
_entity.id
_entity.type
_entity.pdbx_description
1 polymer ?
#
loop_
_entity_poly.entity_id
_entity_poly.type
_entity_poly.pdbx_seq_one_letter_code
_entity_poly.pdbx_strand_id
1 'polypeptide(L)'
;KKEEEEEKKEEEGEKIEEKSEEKAREEEKREKREMGKEEKEKIYKGKKREEVLNAIRDYLIATTAKDCGIMIAFRRVMTNGPSPPLTPPASSSSAAPPLQPAALGLSTTRTAVHSAVQKPLLKMIEVSGKRYVYKAAFVDLDMKAARKIASHWALELRIQGCAREHGWRLSQLQAAPSVDLEASM
;
A
#
# COMPACT_ATOMS: atom_id res chain seq x y z
N LYS A 1 -35.49 6.13 -67.61
CA LYS A 1 -36.72 5.58 -67.00
C LYS A 1 -36.55 4.12 -66.58
N LYS A 2 -36.28 3.17 -67.50
CA LYS A 2 -36.08 1.78 -67.07
C LYS A 2 -34.74 1.58 -66.35
N GLU A 3 -33.65 2.13 -66.90
CA GLU A 3 -32.32 2.09 -66.28
C GLU A 3 -32.29 2.87 -64.94
N GLU A 4 -32.86 4.07 -64.88
CA GLU A 4 -33.05 4.84 -63.62
C GLU A 4 -33.85 4.08 -62.53
N GLU A 5 -34.68 3.10 -62.91
CA GLU A 5 -35.45 2.28 -61.96
C GLU A 5 -34.68 1.02 -61.51
N GLU A 6 -33.58 0.70 -62.18
CA GLU A 6 -32.70 -0.43 -61.91
C GLU A 6 -31.55 0.03 -60.99
N GLU A 7 -30.87 1.12 -61.34
CA GLU A 7 -29.86 1.80 -60.51
C GLU A 7 -30.41 2.16 -59.12
N LYS A 8 -31.64 2.67 -59.06
CA LYS A 8 -32.30 3.00 -57.78
C LYS A 8 -32.63 1.77 -56.92
N LYS A 9 -32.81 0.59 -57.51
CA LYS A 9 -33.04 -0.67 -56.76
C LYS A 9 -31.74 -1.25 -56.23
N GLU A 10 -30.63 -1.04 -56.93
CA GLU A 10 -29.29 -1.45 -56.50
C GLU A 10 -28.83 -0.59 -55.31
N GLU A 11 -28.98 0.74 -55.39
CA GLU A 11 -28.68 1.67 -54.29
C GLU A 11 -29.58 1.44 -53.05
N GLU A 12 -30.84 1.06 -53.24
CA GLU A 12 -31.74 0.71 -52.14
C GLU A 12 -31.38 -0.67 -51.51
N GLY A 13 -30.77 -1.58 -52.30
CA GLY A 13 -30.25 -2.87 -51.84
C GLY A 13 -29.04 -2.75 -50.92
N GLU A 14 -27.98 -2.05 -51.36
CA GLU A 14 -26.76 -1.84 -50.54
C GLU A 14 -27.10 -1.17 -49.20
N LYS A 15 -28.03 -0.21 -49.22
CA LYS A 15 -28.49 0.53 -48.03
C LYS A 15 -29.31 -0.31 -47.04
N ILE A 16 -29.89 -1.41 -47.50
CA ILE A 16 -30.53 -2.41 -46.63
C ILE A 16 -29.47 -3.31 -45.99
N GLU A 17 -28.44 -3.69 -46.75
CA GLU A 17 -27.36 -4.57 -46.27
C GLU A 17 -26.49 -3.89 -45.21
N GLU A 18 -25.98 -2.67 -45.45
CA GLU A 18 -25.18 -1.91 -44.47
C GLU A 18 -25.94 -1.71 -43.14
N LYS A 19 -27.23 -1.37 -43.24
CA LYS A 19 -28.11 -1.18 -42.08
C LYS A 19 -28.40 -2.48 -41.31
N SER A 20 -28.26 -3.64 -41.96
CA SER A 20 -28.37 -4.95 -41.31
C SER A 20 -27.10 -5.30 -40.52
N GLU A 21 -25.91 -5.01 -41.07
CA GLU A 21 -24.63 -5.23 -40.38
C GLU A 21 -24.47 -4.34 -39.15
N GLU A 22 -24.81 -3.04 -39.26
CA GLU A 22 -24.68 -2.11 -38.13
C GLU A 22 -25.53 -2.58 -36.94
N LYS A 23 -26.77 -3.02 -37.22
CA LYS A 23 -27.69 -3.55 -36.21
C LYS A 23 -27.14 -4.81 -35.54
N ALA A 24 -26.55 -5.75 -36.30
CA ALA A 24 -25.92 -6.94 -35.74
C ALA A 24 -24.71 -6.60 -34.83
N ARG A 25 -23.88 -5.63 -35.25
CA ARG A 25 -22.74 -5.15 -34.44
C ARG A 25 -23.18 -4.42 -33.17
N GLU A 26 -24.35 -3.78 -33.14
CA GLU A 26 -24.89 -3.16 -31.93
C GLU A 26 -25.50 -4.20 -30.98
N GLU A 27 -26.21 -5.20 -31.51
CA GLU A 27 -26.81 -6.29 -30.73
C GLU A 27 -25.73 -7.15 -30.04
N GLU A 28 -24.67 -7.53 -30.76
CA GLU A 28 -23.52 -8.26 -30.19
C GLU A 28 -22.80 -7.44 -29.08
N LYS A 29 -22.69 -6.11 -29.25
CA LYS A 29 -22.18 -5.22 -28.20
C LYS A 29 -23.11 -5.14 -26.99
N ARG A 30 -24.43 -5.31 -27.17
CA ARG A 30 -25.41 -5.32 -26.06
C ARG A 30 -25.33 -6.62 -25.26
N GLU A 31 -25.30 -7.76 -25.93
CA GLU A 31 -25.13 -9.07 -25.28
C GLU A 31 -23.83 -9.17 -24.48
N LYS A 32 -22.70 -8.74 -25.06
CA LYS A 32 -21.40 -8.66 -24.35
C LYS A 32 -21.46 -7.76 -23.10
N ARG A 33 -22.30 -6.71 -23.10
CA ARG A 33 -22.52 -5.84 -21.92
C ARG A 33 -23.47 -6.46 -20.89
N GLU A 34 -24.38 -7.35 -21.29
CA GLU A 34 -25.35 -8.01 -20.40
C GLU A 34 -24.72 -9.24 -19.72
N MET A 35 -24.04 -10.13 -20.46
CA MET A 35 -23.30 -11.26 -19.86
C MET A 35 -22.26 -10.79 -18.83
N GLY A 36 -21.53 -9.71 -19.14
CA GLY A 36 -20.55 -9.09 -18.24
C GLY A 36 -21.14 -8.36 -17.02
N LYS A 37 -22.47 -8.28 -16.88
CA LYS A 37 -23.16 -7.87 -15.64
C LYS A 37 -23.56 -9.08 -14.79
N GLU A 38 -24.13 -10.11 -15.41
CA GLU A 38 -24.64 -11.28 -14.69
C GLU A 38 -23.52 -12.09 -14.03
N GLU A 39 -22.38 -12.25 -14.69
CA GLU A 39 -21.19 -12.91 -14.14
C GLU A 39 -20.66 -12.17 -12.90
N LYS A 40 -20.62 -10.83 -12.95
CA LYS A 40 -20.23 -9.99 -11.81
C LYS A 40 -21.22 -10.16 -10.66
N GLU A 41 -22.53 -10.16 -10.95
CA GLU A 41 -23.55 -10.37 -9.92
C GLU A 41 -23.36 -11.70 -9.20
N LYS A 42 -23.06 -12.80 -9.92
CA LYS A 42 -22.79 -14.12 -9.33
C LYS A 42 -21.58 -14.10 -8.38
N ILE A 43 -20.49 -13.39 -8.74
CA ILE A 43 -19.31 -13.22 -7.88
C ILE A 43 -19.66 -12.43 -6.60
N TYR A 44 -20.51 -11.41 -6.70
CA TYR A 44 -20.92 -10.60 -5.53
C TYR A 44 -22.03 -11.25 -4.69
N LYS A 45 -22.82 -12.18 -5.23
CA LYS A 45 -23.96 -12.82 -4.53
C LYS A 45 -23.57 -13.67 -3.32
N GLY A 46 -22.34 -14.17 -3.26
CA GLY A 46 -21.84 -15.04 -2.19
C GLY A 46 -21.23 -14.34 -0.98
N LYS A 47 -20.94 -13.02 -1.05
CA LYS A 47 -20.34 -12.24 0.05
C LYS A 47 -21.24 -11.07 0.42
N LYS A 48 -21.26 -10.67 1.69
CA LYS A 48 -21.95 -9.42 2.04
C LYS A 48 -21.21 -8.26 1.39
N ARG A 49 -21.95 -7.32 0.79
CA ARG A 49 -21.40 -6.10 0.17
C ARG A 49 -20.37 -5.40 1.08
N GLU A 50 -20.63 -5.40 2.38
CA GLU A 50 -19.77 -4.83 3.41
C GLU A 50 -18.40 -5.53 3.51
N GLU A 51 -18.33 -6.85 3.37
CA GLU A 51 -17.07 -7.62 3.39
C GLU A 51 -16.19 -7.25 2.19
N VAL A 52 -16.81 -7.06 1.02
CA VAL A 52 -16.13 -6.64 -0.22
C VAL A 52 -15.60 -5.21 -0.08
N LEU A 53 -16.38 -4.29 0.49
CA LEU A 53 -15.95 -2.91 0.73
C LEU A 53 -14.80 -2.83 1.74
N ASN A 54 -14.85 -3.62 2.82
CA ASN A 54 -13.76 -3.68 3.80
C ASN A 54 -12.49 -4.30 3.20
N ALA A 55 -12.59 -5.37 2.41
CA ALA A 55 -11.43 -5.94 1.70
C ALA A 55 -10.77 -4.93 0.73
N ILE A 56 -11.56 -4.12 0.02
CA ILE A 56 -11.04 -3.04 -0.83
C ILE A 56 -10.37 -1.95 0.02
N ARG A 57 -10.96 -1.56 1.15
CA ARG A 57 -10.40 -0.58 2.08
C ARG A 57 -9.05 -1.04 2.64
N ASP A 58 -8.98 -2.27 3.13
CA ASP A 58 -7.77 -2.84 3.72
C ASP A 58 -6.66 -2.97 2.67
N TYR A 59 -6.99 -3.32 1.43
CA TYR A 59 -6.06 -3.30 0.31
C TYR A 59 -5.48 -1.89 0.03
N LEU A 60 -6.31 -0.85 0.08
CA LEU A 60 -5.87 0.54 -0.14
C LEU A 60 -5.01 1.08 1.02
N ILE A 61 -5.31 0.67 2.25
CA ILE A 61 -4.45 0.93 3.42
C ILE A 61 -3.10 0.21 3.25
N ALA A 62 -3.12 -1.09 2.92
CA ALA A 62 -1.90 -1.90 2.76
C ALA A 62 -1.01 -1.41 1.60
N THR A 63 -1.59 -0.97 0.47
CA THR A 63 -0.82 -0.37 -0.64
C THR A 63 -0.27 1.01 -0.29
N THR A 64 -0.95 1.79 0.55
CA THR A 64 -0.37 3.03 1.08
C THR A 64 0.81 2.73 2.00
N ALA A 65 0.68 1.76 2.91
CA ALA A 65 1.74 1.37 3.84
C ALA A 65 2.97 0.75 3.14
N LYS A 66 2.81 0.08 2.00
CA LYS A 66 3.92 -0.44 1.17
C LYS A 66 4.69 0.66 0.43
N ASP A 67 4.01 1.73 0.04
CA ASP A 67 4.59 2.82 -0.76
C ASP A 67 5.09 4.01 0.08
N CYS A 68 4.84 4.03 1.40
CA CYS A 68 5.18 5.14 2.27
C CYS A 68 6.66 5.16 2.69
N GLY A 69 7.23 6.36 2.84
CA GLY A 69 8.62 6.54 3.27
C GLY A 69 8.78 6.61 4.79
N ILE A 70 10.00 6.33 5.28
CA ILE A 70 10.40 6.60 6.67
C ILE A 70 11.53 7.64 6.65
N MET A 71 11.28 8.82 7.21
CA MET A 71 12.30 9.86 7.41
C MET A 71 12.85 9.77 8.83
N ILE A 72 14.16 9.55 8.97
CA ILE A 72 14.87 9.51 10.26
C ILE A 72 15.82 10.70 10.34
N ALA A 73 15.52 11.64 11.24
CA ALA A 73 16.35 12.81 11.49
C ALA A 73 17.21 12.59 12.74
N PHE A 74 18.52 12.79 12.62
CA PHE A 74 19.49 12.70 13.72
C PHE A 74 20.02 14.09 14.09
N ARG A 75 20.14 14.37 15.39
CA ARG A 75 20.80 15.55 15.93
C ARG A 75 21.87 15.11 16.92
N ARG A 76 23.13 15.47 16.66
CA ARG A 76 24.23 15.24 17.61
C ARG A 76 23.99 16.05 18.88
N VAL A 77 24.12 15.40 20.03
CA VAL A 77 24.14 16.07 21.34
C VAL A 77 25.55 16.58 21.57
N MET A 78 25.73 17.90 21.57
CA MET A 78 27.00 18.51 21.95
C MET A 78 27.11 18.51 23.48
N THR A 79 27.97 17.63 24.01
CA THR A 79 28.36 17.64 25.42
C THR A 79 29.36 18.76 25.67
N ASN A 80 28.89 20.00 25.62
CA ASN A 80 29.68 21.18 25.94
C ASN A 80 29.82 21.30 27.46
N GLY A 81 30.68 20.46 28.03
CA GLY A 81 31.08 20.50 29.43
C GLY A 81 32.38 19.71 29.61
N PRO A 82 33.32 20.19 30.43
CA PRO A 82 34.48 19.38 30.80
C PRO A 82 33.98 18.09 31.45
N SER A 83 34.62 16.96 31.12
CA SER A 83 34.35 15.70 31.79
C SER A 83 34.52 15.89 33.30
N PRO A 84 33.49 15.67 34.14
CA PRO A 84 33.69 15.70 35.58
C PRO A 84 34.75 14.64 35.93
N PRO A 85 35.68 14.95 36.84
CA PRO A 85 36.71 13.99 37.23
C PRO A 85 36.06 12.71 37.77
N LEU A 86 36.68 11.57 37.48
CA LEU A 86 36.25 10.24 37.92
C LEU A 86 36.44 10.08 39.44
N THR A 87 35.59 10.70 40.24
CA THR A 87 35.49 10.45 41.68
C THR A 87 34.45 9.35 41.94
N PRO A 88 34.80 8.24 42.62
CA PRO A 88 33.86 7.15 42.90
C PRO A 88 32.75 7.61 43.86
N PRO A 89 31.51 7.11 43.72
CA PRO A 89 30.40 7.48 44.59
C PRO A 89 30.59 6.91 46.00
N ALA A 90 30.55 7.79 47.01
CA ALA A 90 30.49 7.39 48.41
C ALA A 90 29.09 6.91 48.80
N SER A 91 29.03 5.94 49.71
CA SER A 91 27.84 5.16 50.05
C SER A 91 26.99 5.79 51.15
N SER A 92 25.72 6.10 50.87
CA SER A 92 24.62 6.24 51.85
C SER A 92 23.31 6.55 51.11
N SER A 93 22.09 6.18 51.51
CA SER A 93 21.48 5.12 52.32
C SER A 93 20.03 5.60 52.54
N SER A 94 19.04 4.69 52.56
CA SER A 94 17.71 4.87 53.19
C SER A 94 16.79 6.01 52.71
N ALA A 95 15.70 5.65 51.99
CA ALA A 95 14.32 5.75 52.52
C ALA A 95 13.24 5.38 51.46
N ALA A 96 12.20 4.68 51.90
CA ALA A 96 10.96 4.34 51.19
C ALA A 96 9.80 4.28 52.22
N PRO A 97 8.52 3.98 51.88
CA PRO A 97 7.86 3.94 50.57
C PRO A 97 6.92 5.18 50.42
N PRO A 98 5.55 5.20 50.50
CA PRO A 98 4.50 4.17 50.55
C PRO A 98 3.74 4.00 49.20
N LEU A 99 2.52 3.44 49.25
CA LEU A 99 1.59 3.16 48.15
C LEU A 99 0.26 3.95 48.32
N GLN A 100 -0.48 4.19 47.23
CA GLN A 100 -1.96 4.30 47.25
C GLN A 100 -2.59 3.69 45.97
N PRO A 101 -3.78 3.07 46.04
CA PRO A 101 -4.50 2.52 44.90
C PRO A 101 -5.75 3.33 44.50
N ALA A 102 -5.98 3.47 43.20
CA ALA A 102 -7.25 3.83 42.56
C ALA A 102 -7.11 3.51 41.06
N ALA A 103 -8.11 3.12 40.27
CA ALA A 103 -9.47 2.62 40.43
C ALA A 103 -9.90 2.25 38.99
N LEU A 104 -10.93 1.42 38.82
CA LEU A 104 -11.37 0.95 37.50
C LEU A 104 -12.03 2.07 36.66
N GLY A 105 -11.85 2.02 35.33
CA GLY A 105 -12.43 3.01 34.42
C GLY A 105 -12.42 2.57 32.96
N LEU A 106 -13.16 1.50 32.63
CA LEU A 106 -13.44 1.14 31.24
C LEU A 106 -14.58 2.03 30.72
N SER A 107 -14.27 3.03 29.89
CA SER A 107 -15.30 3.81 29.17
C SER A 107 -15.06 3.82 27.66
N THR A 108 -15.92 3.10 26.96
CA THR A 108 -16.02 3.13 25.50
C THR A 108 -16.78 4.37 25.07
N THR A 109 -16.07 5.45 24.71
CA THR A 109 -16.64 6.55 23.91
C THR A 109 -15.76 6.85 22.71
N ARG A 110 -16.25 6.46 21.52
CA ARG A 110 -15.66 6.88 20.24
C ARG A 110 -15.99 8.34 19.97
N THR A 111 -15.08 9.01 19.25
CA THR A 111 -15.30 10.29 18.55
C THR A 111 -15.12 11.56 19.39
N ALA A 112 -13.86 11.85 19.72
CA ALA A 112 -13.37 13.23 19.71
C ALA A 112 -11.97 13.24 19.10
N VAL A 113 -11.86 13.59 17.81
CA VAL A 113 -10.57 13.78 17.11
C VAL A 113 -9.94 15.11 17.51
N HIS A 114 -9.65 15.26 18.80
CA HIS A 114 -8.68 16.26 19.22
C HIS A 114 -7.29 15.82 18.74
N SER A 115 -6.57 16.75 18.12
CA SER A 115 -5.13 16.66 17.90
C SER A 115 -4.43 16.68 19.27
N ALA A 116 -4.46 15.55 19.97
CA ALA A 116 -3.53 15.27 21.04
C ALA A 116 -2.15 15.20 20.38
N VAL A 117 -1.43 16.33 20.42
CA VAL A 117 -0.06 16.44 19.95
C VAL A 117 0.77 15.51 20.82
N GLN A 118 0.90 14.25 20.39
CA GLN A 118 1.72 13.26 21.07
C GLN A 118 3.13 13.84 21.16
N LYS A 119 3.58 14.12 22.38
CA LYS A 119 4.90 14.67 22.65
C LYS A 119 5.92 13.77 21.95
N PRO A 120 6.70 14.28 20.98
CA PRO A 120 7.51 13.42 20.13
C PRO A 120 8.49 12.65 21.00
N LEU A 121 8.41 11.33 20.94
CA LEU A 121 9.26 10.42 21.71
C LEU A 121 10.68 10.44 21.13
N LEU A 122 11.43 11.47 21.50
CA LEU A 122 12.85 11.61 21.18
C LEU A 122 13.61 10.48 21.86
N LYS A 123 14.28 9.65 21.05
CA LYS A 123 15.13 8.55 21.53
C LYS A 123 16.60 8.94 21.37
N MET A 124 17.43 8.52 22.33
CA MET A 124 18.87 8.75 22.30
C MET A 124 19.59 7.45 21.91
N ILE A 125 20.63 7.57 21.10
CA ILE A 125 21.58 6.50 20.78
C ILE A 125 23.00 7.00 20.97
N GLU A 126 23.93 6.07 21.19
CA GLU A 126 25.36 6.35 21.25
C GLU A 126 26.09 5.51 20.21
N VAL A 127 26.94 6.15 19.40
CA VAL A 127 27.72 5.53 18.34
C VAL A 127 29.13 6.11 18.40
N SER A 128 30.14 5.27 18.59
CA SER A 128 31.55 5.69 18.69
C SER A 128 31.80 6.83 19.69
N GLY A 129 31.22 6.74 20.90
CA GLY A 129 31.32 7.76 21.96
C GLY A 129 30.59 9.07 21.67
N LYS A 130 29.80 9.15 20.59
CA LYS A 130 29.01 10.33 20.21
C LYS A 130 27.53 10.02 20.45
N ARG A 131 26.88 10.87 21.25
CA ARG A 131 25.44 10.77 21.52
C ARG A 131 24.64 11.53 20.48
N TYR A 132 23.57 10.89 19.99
CA TYR A 132 22.61 11.45 19.05
C TYR A 132 21.21 11.31 19.60
N VAL A 133 20.39 12.34 19.44
CA VAL A 133 18.93 12.22 19.57
C VAL A 133 18.36 12.07 18.18
N TYR A 134 17.43 11.12 17.99
CA TYR A 134 16.76 10.92 16.71
C TYR A 134 15.24 11.00 16.84
N LYS A 135 14.61 11.35 15.70
CA LYS A 135 13.17 11.31 15.48
C LYS A 135 12.90 10.60 14.15
N ALA A 136 12.02 9.61 14.17
CA ALA A 136 11.49 9.00 12.95
C ALA A 136 10.07 9.53 12.67
N ALA A 137 9.70 9.60 11.40
CA ALA A 137 8.36 9.91 10.93
C ALA A 137 8.06 9.15 9.64
N PHE A 138 6.80 8.73 9.46
CA PHE A 138 6.32 8.27 8.16
C PHE A 138 6.00 9.48 7.27
N VAL A 139 6.27 9.35 5.97
CA VAL A 139 5.95 10.33 4.93
C VAL A 139 5.16 9.65 3.81
N ASP A 140 4.49 10.43 2.96
CA ASP A 140 3.73 9.95 1.79
C ASP A 140 2.57 8.99 2.14
N LEU A 141 1.79 9.33 3.17
CA LEU A 141 0.63 8.57 3.67
C LEU A 141 -0.67 8.79 2.88
N ASP A 142 -0.59 9.25 1.63
CA ASP A 142 -1.77 9.55 0.81
C ASP A 142 -2.50 8.28 0.35
N MET A 143 -3.80 8.23 0.65
CA MET A 143 -4.67 7.11 0.25
C MET A 143 -4.68 6.90 -1.27
N LYS A 144 -4.28 5.70 -1.71
CA LYS A 144 -4.31 5.31 -3.11
C LYS A 144 -5.75 5.30 -3.63
N ALA A 145 -5.97 5.81 -4.84
CA ALA A 145 -7.30 5.83 -5.46
C ALA A 145 -7.73 4.42 -5.91
N ALA A 146 -8.97 4.00 -5.59
CA ALA A 146 -9.51 2.67 -5.92
C ALA A 146 -9.37 2.28 -7.41
N ARG A 147 -9.40 3.25 -8.34
CA ARG A 147 -9.17 3.01 -9.78
C ARG A 147 -7.81 2.36 -10.10
N LYS A 148 -6.80 2.49 -9.22
CA LYS A 148 -5.49 1.86 -9.40
C LYS A 148 -5.48 0.34 -9.16
N ILE A 149 -6.50 -0.22 -8.51
CA ILE A 149 -6.55 -1.67 -8.18
C ILE A 149 -6.39 -2.54 -9.44
N ALA A 150 -7.06 -2.18 -10.55
CA ALA A 150 -6.93 -2.88 -11.82
C ALA A 150 -5.51 -2.79 -12.42
N SER A 151 -4.87 -1.62 -12.32
CA SER A 151 -3.49 -1.42 -12.77
C SER A 151 -2.48 -2.20 -11.91
N HIS A 152 -2.68 -2.24 -10.60
CA HIS A 152 -1.86 -3.03 -9.69
C HIS A 152 -2.00 -4.54 -9.96
N TRP A 153 -3.21 -5.02 -10.22
CA TRP A 153 -3.45 -6.42 -10.61
C TRP A 153 -2.75 -6.79 -11.93
N ALA A 154 -2.86 -5.95 -12.96
CA ALA A 154 -2.16 -6.16 -14.23
C ALA A 154 -0.62 -6.14 -14.07
N LEU A 155 -0.10 -5.28 -13.19
CA LEU A 155 1.32 -5.24 -12.86
C LEU A 155 1.77 -6.50 -12.11
N GLU A 156 1.01 -6.94 -11.11
CA GLU A 156 1.27 -8.16 -10.34
C GLU A 156 1.35 -9.39 -11.24
N LEU A 157 0.42 -9.56 -12.18
CA LEU A 157 0.47 -10.65 -13.16
C LEU A 157 1.73 -10.62 -14.04
N ARG A 158 2.19 -9.42 -14.44
CA ARG A 158 3.45 -9.26 -15.20
C ARG A 158 4.69 -9.58 -14.36
N ILE A 159 4.70 -9.17 -13.09
CA ILE A 159 5.77 -9.50 -12.13
C ILE A 159 5.83 -11.02 -11.93
N GLN A 160 4.68 -11.67 -11.74
CA GLN A 160 4.62 -13.14 -11.59
C GLN A 160 5.05 -13.89 -12.86
N GLY A 161 4.70 -13.42 -14.06
CA GLY A 161 5.19 -13.99 -15.31
C GLY A 161 6.72 -13.93 -15.39
N CYS A 162 7.28 -12.73 -15.26
CA CYS A 162 8.73 -12.50 -15.24
C CYS A 162 9.45 -13.34 -14.16
N ALA A 163 8.88 -13.44 -12.95
CA ALA A 163 9.44 -14.24 -11.86
C ALA A 163 9.43 -15.74 -12.15
N ARG A 164 8.47 -16.27 -12.94
CA ARG A 164 8.47 -17.67 -13.38
C ARG A 164 9.48 -17.91 -14.50
N GLU A 165 9.55 -17.01 -15.47
CA GLU A 165 10.47 -17.09 -16.62
C GLU A 165 11.95 -16.98 -16.20
N HIS A 166 12.24 -16.20 -15.15
CA HIS A 166 13.61 -15.92 -14.69
C HIS A 166 13.93 -16.43 -13.28
N GLY A 167 13.01 -17.10 -12.59
CA GLY A 167 13.20 -17.59 -11.22
C GLY A 167 14.42 -18.49 -11.05
N TRP A 168 14.75 -19.30 -12.08
CA TRP A 168 15.95 -20.13 -12.09
C TRP A 168 17.27 -19.35 -11.99
N ARG A 169 17.32 -18.10 -12.50
CA ARG A 169 18.49 -17.23 -12.36
C ARG A 169 18.65 -16.71 -10.94
N LEU A 170 17.54 -16.42 -10.25
CA LEU A 170 17.56 -16.04 -8.84
C LEU A 170 18.05 -17.19 -7.96
N SER A 171 17.62 -18.43 -8.25
CA SER A 171 18.14 -19.63 -7.58
C SER A 171 19.65 -19.83 -7.81
N GLN A 172 20.16 -19.58 -9.02
CA GLN A 172 21.61 -19.64 -9.29
C GLN A 172 22.40 -18.54 -8.55
N LEU A 173 21.86 -17.32 -8.46
CA LEU A 173 22.47 -16.23 -7.70
C LEU A 173 22.47 -16.48 -6.19
N GLN A 174 21.43 -17.12 -5.65
CA GLN A 174 21.35 -17.50 -4.23
C GLN A 174 22.21 -18.74 -3.89
N ALA A 175 22.51 -19.58 -4.89
CA ALA A 175 23.42 -20.72 -4.75
C ALA A 175 24.90 -20.34 -4.92
N ALA A 176 25.21 -19.09 -5.27
CA ALA A 176 26.58 -18.60 -5.25
C ALA A 176 27.08 -18.57 -3.79
N PRO A 177 28.27 -19.12 -3.48
CA PRO A 177 28.81 -19.06 -2.13
C PRO A 177 28.99 -17.59 -1.73
N SER A 178 28.63 -17.27 -0.48
CA SER A 178 28.95 -15.97 0.10
C SER A 178 30.46 -15.77 0.01
N VAL A 179 30.89 -14.73 -0.70
CA VAL A 179 32.29 -14.28 -0.64
C VAL A 179 32.52 -13.73 0.76
N ASP A 180 33.13 -14.54 1.61
CA ASP A 180 33.45 -14.19 2.99
C ASP A 180 34.47 -13.03 3.00
N LEU A 181 33.95 -11.82 3.23
CA LEU A 181 34.75 -10.59 3.28
C LEU A 181 35.69 -10.51 4.52
N GLU A 182 35.64 -11.50 5.41
CA GLU A 182 36.41 -11.57 6.66
C GLU A 182 37.91 -11.84 6.44
N ALA A 183 38.34 -12.28 5.26
CA ALA A 183 39.72 -12.71 5.01
C ALA A 183 40.76 -11.58 4.75
N SER A 184 40.43 -10.31 5.04
CA SER A 184 41.29 -9.16 4.72
C SER A 184 41.19 -7.98 5.72
N MET A 185 41.28 -8.26 7.02
CA MET A 185 41.62 -7.29 8.08
C MET A 185 42.66 -7.84 9.03
#